data_AF-O65739-F1
#
_entry.id   AF-O65739-F1
#
_cell.length_a   1.000
_cell.length_b   1.000
_cell.length_c   1.000
_cell.angle_alpha   90.00
_cell.angle_beta   90.00
_cell.angle_gamma   90.00
#
_symmetry.space_group_name_H-M   'P 1'
#
loop_
_entity.id
_entity.type
_entity.pdbx_description
1 polymer ?
#
loop_
_entity_poly.entity_id
_entity_poly.type
_entity_poly.pdbx_seq_one_letter_code
_entity_poly.pdbx_strand_id
1 'polypeptide(L)'
;KQVTGPFSSLGAFDTCFVKTYETLAPAITLRFTDLNLTLPMENSLIHSSSGSLACLAMAAAPSNVNSVLNVIANFQQQNLRVLFDTVNNKVGIARELCN
;
A
#
# COMPACT_ATOMS: atom_id res chain seq x y z
N LYS A 1 1.88 12.70 -14.70
CA LYS A 1 2.96 12.56 -15.70
C LYS A 1 3.33 11.08 -15.73
N GLN A 2 3.11 10.39 -16.84
CA GLN A 2 3.47 8.97 -16.97
C GLN A 2 5.00 8.89 -17.08
N VAL A 3 5.64 8.03 -16.30
CA VAL A 3 7.09 7.84 -16.36
C VAL A 3 7.41 6.67 -17.30
N THR A 4 8.27 6.90 -18.28
CA THR A 4 8.83 5.87 -19.16
C THR A 4 10.07 5.28 -18.49
N GLY A 5 9.85 4.44 -17.48
CA GLY A 5 10.90 3.68 -16.82
C GLY A 5 10.82 2.20 -17.19
N PRO A 6 11.93 1.44 -17.12
CA PRO A 6 11.82 0.00 -17.11
C PRO A 6 11.10 -0.40 -15.83
N PHE A 7 9.90 -0.94 -15.97
CA PHE A 7 9.18 -1.60 -14.89
C PHE A 7 9.43 -3.10 -14.97
N SER A 8 9.57 -3.74 -13.82
CA SER A 8 9.74 -5.18 -13.70
C SER A 8 8.83 -5.73 -12.61
N SER A 9 8.76 -7.06 -12.50
CA SER A 9 8.05 -7.73 -11.42
C SER A 9 9.03 -8.36 -10.42
N LEU A 10 8.58 -8.52 -9.18
CA LEU A 10 9.29 -9.22 -8.12
C LEU A 10 8.28 -9.99 -7.26
N GLY A 11 8.25 -11.32 -7.38
CA GLY A 11 7.30 -12.16 -6.66
C GLY A 11 5.85 -11.82 -7.05
N ALA A 12 5.04 -11.42 -6.06
CA ALA A 12 3.64 -11.05 -6.26
C ALA A 12 3.43 -9.59 -6.73
N PHE A 13 4.50 -8.78 -6.78
CA PHE A 13 4.43 -7.38 -7.16
C PHE A 13 4.76 -7.22 -8.65
N ASP A 14 3.87 -6.61 -9.42
CA ASP A 14 3.99 -6.46 -10.88
C ASP A 14 4.69 -5.16 -11.32
N THR A 15 4.72 -4.16 -10.44
CA THR A 15 5.20 -2.81 -10.72
C THR A 15 6.36 -2.47 -9.81
N CYS A 16 7.56 -2.81 -10.24
CA CYS A 16 8.82 -2.50 -9.58
C CYS A 16 9.70 -1.59 -10.45
N PHE A 17 10.47 -0.73 -9.81
CA PHE A 17 11.37 0.22 -10.45
C PHE A 17 12.59 0.48 -9.55
N VAL A 18 13.63 1.12 -10.09
CA VAL A 18 14.82 1.44 -9.28
C VAL A 18 14.47 2.43 -8.17
N LYS A 19 14.91 2.15 -6.94
CA LYS A 19 14.55 2.87 -5.71
C LYS A 19 14.77 4.38 -5.81
N THR A 20 15.74 4.84 -6.58
CA THR A 20 16.01 6.28 -6.81
C THR A 20 14.81 7.04 -7.41
N TYR A 21 13.83 6.35 -7.98
CA TYR A 21 12.60 6.95 -8.51
C TYR A 21 11.41 6.92 -7.55
N GLU A 22 11.58 6.48 -6.29
CA GLU A 22 10.48 6.40 -5.31
C GLU A 22 9.81 7.75 -5.03
N THR A 23 10.55 8.85 -5.13
CA THR A 23 10.03 10.21 -4.97
C THR A 23 9.15 10.67 -6.15
N LEU A 24 9.23 9.97 -7.29
CA LEU A 24 8.38 10.21 -8.46
C LEU A 24 7.07 9.41 -8.40
N ALA A 25 6.96 8.45 -7.48
CA ALA A 25 5.75 7.65 -7.32
C ALA A 25 4.59 8.53 -6.81
N PRO A 26 3.38 8.38 -7.37
CA PRO A 26 2.23 9.16 -6.91
C PRO A 26 1.83 8.75 -5.49
N ALA A 27 1.34 9.71 -4.71
CA ALA A 27 0.74 9.42 -3.42
C ALA A 27 -0.52 8.56 -3.60
N ILE A 28 -0.66 7.52 -2.77
CA ILE A 28 -1.84 6.65 -2.75
C ILE A 28 -2.75 7.11 -1.63
N THR A 29 -4.01 7.41 -1.97
CA THR A 29 -5.03 7.77 -0.98
C THR A 29 -6.17 6.77 -1.03
N LEU A 30 -6.44 6.13 0.10
CA LEU A 30 -7.64 5.31 0.29
C LEU A 30 -8.78 6.24 0.73
N ARG A 31 -9.81 6.34 -0.11
CA ARG A 31 -10.99 7.19 0.12
C ARG A 31 -12.13 6.36 0.69
N PHE A 32 -12.38 6.51 1.98
CA PHE A 32 -13.55 5.99 2.67
C PHE A 32 -14.64 7.07 2.78
N THR A 33 -15.83 6.71 3.25
CA THR A 33 -16.98 7.62 3.38
C THR A 33 -16.64 8.90 4.16
N ASP A 34 -15.92 8.77 5.29
CA ASP A 34 -15.61 9.88 6.19
C ASP A 34 -14.10 10.09 6.42
N LEU A 35 -13.25 9.41 5.64
CA LEU A 35 -11.80 9.44 5.82
C LEU A 35 -11.06 9.35 4.49
N ASN A 36 -10.16 10.32 4.25
CA ASN A 36 -9.13 10.19 3.23
C ASN A 36 -7.82 9.78 3.91
N LEU A 37 -7.45 8.52 3.80
CA LEU A 37 -6.20 8.00 4.33
C LEU A 37 -5.13 8.06 3.23
N THR A 38 -4.33 9.13 3.24
CA THR A 38 -3.14 9.20 2.38
C THR A 38 -2.05 8.34 3.01
N LEU A 39 -1.67 7.27 2.32
CA LEU A 39 -0.62 6.37 2.76
C LEU A 39 0.73 7.06 2.59
N PRO A 40 1.59 7.06 3.62
CA PRO A 40 2.97 7.49 3.44
C PRO A 40 3.72 6.48 2.56
N MET A 41 4.92 6.85 2.11
CA MET A 41 5.66 6.09 1.10
C MET A 41 5.98 4.68 1.58
N GLU A 42 6.34 4.52 2.85
CA GLU A 42 6.60 3.25 3.52
C GLU A 42 5.40 2.30 3.55
N ASN A 43 4.17 2.82 3.42
CA ASN A 43 2.95 2.02 3.37
C ASN A 43 2.46 1.76 1.93
N SER A 44 3.08 2.39 0.93
CA SER A 44 2.71 2.30 -0.49
C SER A 44 3.75 1.57 -1.33
N LEU A 45 5.01 1.56 -0.91
CA LEU A 45 6.12 0.91 -1.58
C LEU A 45 6.78 -0.12 -0.67
N ILE A 46 7.17 -1.26 -1.24
CA ILE A 46 8.00 -2.27 -0.59
C ILE A 46 9.37 -2.29 -1.25
N HIS A 47 10.43 -2.33 -0.45
CA HIS A 47 11.81 -2.40 -0.95
C HIS A 47 12.30 -3.85 -0.99
N SER A 48 12.98 -4.21 -2.08
CA SER A 48 13.65 -5.51 -2.19
C SER A 48 14.73 -5.64 -1.10
N SER A 49 14.80 -6.80 -0.45
CA SER A 49 15.84 -7.10 0.55
C SER A 49 17.21 -7.42 -0.07
N SER A 50 17.27 -7.76 -1.36
CA SER A 50 18.47 -8.22 -2.05
C SER A 50 18.88 -7.36 -3.25
N GLY A 51 18.21 -6.23 -3.49
CA GLY A 51 18.43 -5.41 -4.68
C GLY A 51 18.07 -3.94 -4.51
N SER A 52 18.18 -3.18 -5.60
CA SER A 52 17.93 -1.74 -5.66
C SER A 52 16.50 -1.39 -6.11
N LEU A 53 15.57 -2.32 -6.02
CA LEU A 53 14.19 -2.13 -6.47
C LEU A 53 13.27 -1.68 -5.33
N ALA A 54 12.38 -0.74 -5.65
CA ALA A 54 11.16 -0.47 -4.93
C ALA A 54 9.99 -0.96 -5.79
N CYS A 55 9.01 -1.60 -5.16
CA CYS A 55 7.80 -2.10 -5.81
C CYS A 55 6.57 -1.46 -5.20
N LEU A 56 5.51 -1.29 -5.99
CA LEU A 56 4.21 -0.97 -5.44
C LEU A 56 3.78 -2.08 -4.47
N ALA A 57 3.39 -1.73 -3.25
CA ALA A 57 2.95 -2.70 -2.23
C ALA A 57 1.51 -3.18 -2.48
N MET A 58 1.20 -3.49 -3.74
CA MET A 58 -0.09 -3.98 -4.21
C MET A 58 0.17 -5.20 -5.09
N ALA A 59 -0.68 -6.21 -4.94
CA ALA A 59 -0.59 -7.44 -5.71
C ALA A 59 -1.97 -7.75 -6.29
N ALA A 60 -1.99 -8.37 -7.47
CA ALA A 60 -3.21 -8.90 -8.03
C ALA A 60 -3.81 -9.96 -7.09
N ALA A 61 -5.14 -9.95 -6.96
CA ALA A 61 -5.84 -11.00 -6.23
C ALA A 61 -5.58 -12.36 -6.90
N PRO A 62 -5.31 -13.43 -6.13
CA PRO A 62 -5.19 -14.78 -6.66
C PRO A 62 -6.43 -15.19 -7.47
N SER A 63 -6.24 -16.03 -8.50
CA SER A 63 -7.34 -16.47 -9.38
C SER A 63 -8.40 -17.32 -8.68
N ASN A 64 -8.10 -17.86 -7.49
CA ASN A 64 -8.99 -18.69 -6.69
C ASN A 64 -9.79 -17.91 -5.63
N VAL A 65 -9.70 -16.57 -5.60
CA VAL A 65 -10.50 -15.73 -4.71
C VAL A 65 -11.38 -14.78 -5.50
N ASN A 66 -12.53 -14.40 -4.91
CA ASN A 66 -13.42 -13.42 -5.52
C ASN A 66 -12.72 -12.05 -5.57
N SER A 67 -12.37 -11.60 -6.77
CA SER A 67 -11.61 -10.36 -7.02
C SER A 67 -12.40 -9.07 -6.73
N VAL A 68 -13.65 -9.18 -6.27
CA VAL A 68 -14.49 -8.03 -5.89
C VAL A 68 -14.02 -7.36 -4.59
N LEU A 69 -13.19 -8.03 -3.78
CA LEU A 69 -12.69 -7.52 -2.51
C LEU A 69 -11.24 -7.04 -2.62
N ASN A 70 -10.98 -5.82 -2.15
CA ASN A 70 -9.63 -5.32 -1.91
C ASN A 70 -9.21 -5.66 -0.47
N VAL A 71 -7.97 -6.11 -0.28
CA VAL A 71 -7.42 -6.41 1.05
C VAL A 71 -6.37 -5.35 1.41
N ILE A 72 -6.58 -4.66 2.53
CA ILE A 72 -5.59 -3.77 3.14
C ILE A 72 -4.79 -4.62 4.13
N ALA A 73 -3.57 -5.00 3.77
CA ALA A 73 -2.74 -5.90 4.55
C ALA A 73 -1.86 -5.15 5.57
N ASN A 74 -0.89 -5.85 6.15
CA ASN A 74 -0.01 -5.33 7.18
C ASN A 74 0.75 -4.06 6.74
N PHE A 75 1.26 -4.03 5.51
CA PHE A 75 2.12 -2.94 5.02
C PHE A 75 1.38 -1.60 5.00
N GLN A 76 0.09 -1.60 4.66
CA GLN A 76 -0.75 -0.40 4.67
C GLN A 76 -1.20 0.00 6.08
N GLN A 77 -1.14 -0.91 7.06
CA GLN A 77 -1.60 -0.69 8.44
C GLN A 77 -0.46 -0.33 9.42
N GLN A 78 0.81 -0.49 9.03
CA GLN A 78 1.94 -0.09 9.88
C GLN A 78 1.83 1.40 10.24
N ASN A 79 2.13 1.72 11.50
CA ASN A 79 2.02 3.07 12.06
C ASN A 79 0.59 3.67 12.02
N LEU A 80 -0.43 2.82 11.94
CA LEU A 80 -1.82 3.18 12.14
C LEU A 80 -2.40 2.41 13.33
N ARG A 81 -3.12 3.14 14.17
CA ARG A 81 -4.03 2.57 15.16
C ARG A 81 -5.35 2.27 14.51
N VAL A 82 -5.74 1.00 14.53
CA VAL A 82 -7.06 0.55 14.08
C VAL A 82 -7.90 0.19 15.30
N LEU A 83 -9.04 0.86 15.45
CA LEU A 83 -10.00 0.62 16.52
C LEU A 83 -11.29 0.03 15.94
N PHE A 84 -11.77 -1.06 16.50
CA PHE A 84 -13.03 -1.68 16.12
C PHE A 84 -14.12 -1.28 17.12
N ASP A 85 -15.02 -0.40 16.68
CA ASP A 85 -16.22 -0.05 17.45
C ASP A 85 -17.37 -0.96 17.01
N THR A 86 -17.48 -2.11 17.67
CA THR A 86 -18.49 -3.13 17.38
C THR A 86 -19.89 -2.73 17.85
N VAL A 87 -20.01 -1.75 18.75
CA VAL A 87 -21.31 -1.24 19.24
C VAL A 87 -21.93 -0.32 18.19
N ASN A 88 -21.13 0.56 17.58
CA ASN A 88 -21.61 1.52 16.58
C ASN A 88 -21.38 1.07 15.11
N ASN A 89 -20.87 -0.15 14.90
CA ASN A 89 -20.53 -0.70 13.58
C ASN A 89 -19.55 0.19 12.79
N LYS A 90 -18.48 0.64 13.43
CA LYS A 90 -17.47 1.53 12.84
C LYS A 90 -16.05 1.02 13.03
N VAL A 91 -15.19 1.40 12.11
CA VAL A 91 -13.73 1.23 12.24
C VAL A 91 -13.11 2.62 12.33
N GLY A 92 -12.39 2.88 13.42
CA GLY A 92 -11.58 4.07 13.60
C GLY A 92 -10.16 3.82 13.12
N ILE A 93 -9.61 4.74 12.32
CA ILE A 93 -8.22 4.68 11.85
C ILE A 93 -7.55 6.00 12.22
N ALA A 94 -6.46 5.93 12.96
CA ALA A 94 -5.65 7.10 13.34
C ALA A 94 -4.17 6.80 13.13
N ARG A 95 -3.37 7.82 12.81
CA ARG A 95 -1.91 7.65 12.70
C ARG A 95 -1.32 7.54 14.11
N GLU A 96 -0.51 6.51 14.34
CA GLU A 96 0.20 6.27 15.59
C GLU A 96 1.54 5.61 15.26
N LEU A 97 2.64 6.35 15.38
CA LEU A 97 3.97 5.83 15.07
C LEU A 97 4.34 4.75 16.10
N CYS A 98 4.71 3.56 15.62
CA CYS A 98 5.26 2.52 16.48
C CYS A 98 6.68 2.92 16.89
N ASN A 99 6.93 2.98 18.20
CA ASN A 99 8.23 3.31 18.79
C ASN A 99 9.09 2.05 18.95
#